data_AF-A0A846QJY4-F1
#
_entry.id   AF-A0A846QJY4-F1
#
_cell.length_a   1.000
_cell.length_b   1.000
_cell.length_c   1.000
_cell.angle_alpha   90.00
_cell.angle_beta   90.00
_cell.angle_gamma   90.00
#
_symmetry.space_group_name_H-M   'P 1'
#
loop_
_entity.id
_entity.type
_entity.pdbx_description
1 polymer ?
#
loop_
_entity_poly.entity_id
_entity_poly.type
_entity_poly.pdbx_seq_one_letter_code
_entity_poly.pdbx_strand_id
1 'polypeptide(L)' 'MYCPRCTERTRVVRSRHRGDDEVERIRICEACEYVFRTRERAVRSAEPGTASGRRHGRDGDEQW' A
#
# COMPACT_ATOMS: atom_id res chain seq x y z
N MET A 1 9.32 3.65 0.32
CA MET A 1 9.65 2.48 -0.53
C MET A 1 11.10 2.58 -0.93
N TYR A 2 11.80 1.45 -0.89
CA TYR A 2 13.24 1.38 -1.13
C TYR A 2 13.53 0.76 -2.51
N CYS A 3 14.70 1.07 -3.05
CA CYS A 3 15.17 0.51 -4.32
C CYS A 3 15.40 -1.00 -4.15
N PRO A 4 14.85 -1.86 -5.04
CA PRO A 4 15.05 -3.30 -4.93
C PRO A 4 16.49 -3.75 -5.23
N ARG A 5 17.33 -2.85 -5.76
CA ARG A 5 18.74 -3.16 -6.10
C ARG A 5 19.73 -2.77 -5.02
N CYS A 6 19.56 -1.59 -4.42
CA CYS A 6 20.54 -1.00 -3.52
C CYS A 6 19.96 -0.54 -2.18
N THR A 7 18.66 -0.81 -1.93
CA THR A 7 17.95 -0.44 -0.69
C THR A 7 17.89 1.06 -0.36
N GLU A 8 18.41 1.93 -1.24
CA GLU A 8 18.33 3.38 -1.10
C GLU A 8 16.90 3.92 -1.31
N ARG A 9 16.67 5.17 -0.90
CA ARG A 9 15.37 5.82 -1.08
C ARG A 9 15.08 6.08 -2.56
N THR A 10 13.82 5.92 -2.92
CA THR A 10 13.33 6.13 -4.29
C THR A 10 12.36 7.30 -4.34
N ARG A 11 12.35 8.00 -5.47
CA ARG A 11 11.48 9.14 -5.75
C ARG A 11 10.47 8.79 -6.84
N VAL A 12 9.22 9.24 -6.70
CA VAL A 12 8.22 9.16 -7.76
C VAL A 12 8.48 10.29 -8.75
N VAL A 13 8.69 9.94 -10.02
CA VAL A 13 8.91 10.92 -11.10
C VAL A 13 7.67 11.15 -11.95
N ARG A 14 6.78 10.16 -12.01
CA ARG A 14 5.53 10.26 -12.75
C ARG A 14 4.47 9.37 -12.13
N SER A 15 3.25 9.86 -12.08
CA SER A 15 2.07 9.09 -11.72
C SER A 15 1.12 9.08 -12.91
N ARG A 16 0.55 7.92 -13.22
CA ARG A 16 -0.46 7.74 -14.26
C ARG A 16 -1.65 7.02 -13.65
N HIS A 17 -2.83 7.58 -13.85
CA HIS A 17 -4.09 6.96 -13.46
C HIS A 17 -4.54 6.00 -14.57
N ARG A 18 -4.95 4.79 -14.20
CA ARG A 18 -5.57 3.80 -15.08
C ARG A 18 -6.97 3.51 -14.55
N GLY A 19 -7.98 4.10 -15.20
CA GLY A 19 -9.36 4.06 -14.69
C GLY A 19 -9.49 4.81 -13.36
N ASP A 20 -10.56 4.50 -12.62
CA ASP A 20 -10.90 5.17 -11.35
C ASP A 20 -10.16 4.63 -10.13
N ASP A 21 -9.71 3.36 -10.15
CA ASP A 21 -9.20 2.67 -8.96
C ASP A 21 -7.71 2.24 -9.04
N GLU A 22 -6.96 2.56 -10.12
CA GLU A 22 -5.55 2.16 -10.24
C GLU A 22 -4.61 3.34 -10.55
N VAL A 23 -3.52 3.44 -9.78
CA VAL A 23 -2.44 4.41 -10.00
C VAL A 23 -1.13 3.67 -10.26
N GLU A 24 -0.59 3.84 -11.47
CA GLU A 24 0.75 3.42 -11.84
C GLU A 24 1.74 4.54 -11.52
N ARG A 25 2.69 4.29 -10.61
CA ARG A 25 3.77 5.22 -10.29
C ARG A 25 5.09 4.75 -10.88
N ILE A 26 5.73 5.62 -11.63
CA ILE A 26 7.11 5.43 -12.10
C ILE A 26 8.03 6.04 -11.07
N ARG A 27 8.95 5.22 -10.57
CA ARG A 27 9.91 5.58 -9.52
C ARG A 27 11.33 5.46 -10.05
N ILE A 28 12.21 6.33 -9.56
CA ILE A 28 13.65 6.29 -9.81
C ILE A 28 14.39 6.19 -8.48
N CYS A 29 15.47 5.40 -8.46
CA CYS A 29 16.49 5.47 -7.42
C CYS A 29 17.60 6.41 -7.89
N GLU A 30 17.82 7.53 -7.21
CA GLU A 30 18.85 8.50 -7.61
C GLU A 30 20.27 7.96 -7.38
N ALA A 31 20.45 7.04 -6.43
CA ALA A 31 21.77 6.46 -6.12
C ALA A 31 22.31 5.48 -7.17
N CYS A 32 21.44 4.75 -7.87
CA CYS A 32 21.84 3.74 -8.86
C CYS A 32 21.12 3.88 -10.20
N GLU A 33 20.43 5.01 -10.38
CA GLU A 33 19.67 5.39 -11.58
C GLU A 33 18.65 4.33 -12.04
N TYR A 34 18.24 3.44 -11.13
CA TYR A 34 17.32 2.36 -11.46
C TYR A 34 15.88 2.86 -11.51
N VAL A 35 15.24 2.66 -12.67
CA VAL A 35 13.84 3.03 -12.91
C VAL A 35 12.96 1.80 -12.82
N PHE A 36 11.87 1.89 -12.05
CA PHE A 36 10.89 0.81 -11.92
C PHE A 36 9.48 1.36 -11.75
N ARG A 37 8.49 0.49 -11.97
CA ARG A 37 7.07 0.84 -11.92
C ARG A 37 6.41 0.12 -10.75
N THR A 38 5.53 0.83 -10.05
CA THR A 38 4.72 0.27 -8.97
C THR A 38 3.26 0.52 -9.27
N ARG A 39 2.43 -0.51 -9.11
CA ARG A 39 0.99 -0.40 -9.22
C ARG A 39 0.42 -0.30 -7.81
N GLU A 40 -0.17 0.83 -7.50
CA GLU A 40 -0.94 1.02 -6.29
C GLU A 40 -2.42 1.04 -6.70
N ARG A 41 -3.18 0.04 -6.24
CA ARG A 41 -4.64 0.15 -6.30
C ARG A 41 -5.00 1.29 -5.37
N ALA A 42 -5.71 2.29 -5.88
CA ALA A 42 -6.28 3.33 -5.04
C ALA A 42 -7.13 2.60 -4.01
N VAL A 43 -6.64 2.54 -2.77
CA VAL A 43 -7.45 2.12 -1.65
C VAL A 43 -8.54 3.18 -1.63
N ARG A 44 -9.74 2.83 -2.12
CA ARG A 44 -10.95 3.58 -1.80
C ARG A 44 -10.81 3.88 -0.33
N SER A 45 -10.78 5.15 0.04
CA SER A 45 -10.84 5.54 1.44
C SER A 45 -11.95 4.70 2.04
N ALA A 46 -11.59 3.63 2.73
CA ALA A 46 -12.51 2.98 3.62
C ALA A 46 -12.88 4.14 4.52
N GLU A 47 -14.15 4.52 4.46
CA GLU A 47 -14.76 5.46 5.37
C GLU A 47 -14.17 5.21 6.77
N PRO A 48 -13.84 6.23 7.57
CA PRO A 48 -13.36 6.02 8.92
C PRO A 48 -14.50 5.40 9.73
N GLY A 49 -14.58 4.07 9.72
CA GLY A 49 -15.72 3.34 10.22
C GLY A 49 -15.32 1.90 10.49
N THR A 50 -15.13 1.61 11.78
CA THR A 50 -15.02 0.25 12.35
C THR A 50 -13.76 -0.55 12.00
N ALA A 51 -12.63 -0.13 12.57
CA ALA A 51 -11.65 -1.11 13.06
C ALA A 51 -12.29 -1.88 14.24
N SER A 52 -13.28 -2.72 13.96
CA SER A 52 -13.72 -3.75 14.90
C SER A 52 -12.65 -4.83 14.88
N GLY A 53 -11.71 -4.71 15.81
CA GLY A 53 -10.85 -5.83 16.18
C GLY A 53 -11.74 -7.00 16.56
N ARG A 54 -11.86 -7.99 15.67
CA ARG A 54 -12.43 -9.29 16.01
C ARG A 54 -11.28 -10.26 16.17
N ARG A 55 -10.64 -10.21 17.35
CA ARG A 55 -9.99 -11.39 17.90
C ARG A 55 -11.11 -12.39 18.19
N HIS A 56 -11.32 -13.35 17.29
CA HIS A 56 -12.19 -14.49 17.59
C HIS A 56 -11.34 -15.49 18.39
N GLY A 57 -11.23 -15.22 19.69
CA GLY A 57 -10.82 -16.21 20.68
C GLY A 57 -12.01 -17.10 21.03
N ARG A 58 -11.75 -18.40 21.11
CA ARG A 58 -12.62 -19.51 21.51
C ARG A 58 -13.36 -19.29 22.84
N ASP A 59 -14.51 -19.97 22.91
CA ASP A 59 -15.15 -20.65 24.05
C ASP A 59 -15.51 -19.88 25.33
N GLY A 60 -16.71 -20.19 25.84
CA GLY A 60 -17.00 -20.19 27.27
C GLY A 60 -18.28 -19.47 27.66
N ASP A 61 -19.36 -20.25 27.79
CA ASP A 61 -20.33 -20.25 28.90
C ASP A 61 -20.29 -19.08 29.90
N GLU A 62 -21.41 -18.37 30.09
CA GLU A 62 -22.10 -18.30 31.40
C GLU A 62 -23.44 -17.55 31.26
N GLN A 63 -24.46 -18.12 31.90
CA GLN A 63 -25.84 -17.70 32.02
C GLN A 63 -26.00 -16.70 33.17
N TRP A 64 -26.71 -15.58 32.99
CA TRP A 64 -27.49 -14.88 34.04
C TRP A 64 -28.63 -14.09 33.41
#